data_AF-A0A2N1RWE5-F1
#
_entry.id   AF-A0A2N1RWE5-F1
#
_cell.length_a   1.000
_cell.length_b   1.000
_cell.length_c   1.000
_cell.angle_alpha   90.00
_cell.angle_beta   90.00
_cell.angle_gamma   90.00
#
_symmetry.space_group_name_H-M   'P 1'
#
loop_
_entity.id
_entity.type
_entity.pdbx_description
1 polymer ?
#
loop_
_entity_poly.entity_id
_entity_poly.type
_entity_poly.pdbx_seq_one_letter_code
_entity_poly.pdbx_strand_id
1 'polypeptide(L)'
;MFRKLIPVLFFILFLQLNLLGYNRIYLISEIQTDKENIILSDICKMEGDDINLLSNIVISPELYKDSIVDNKELLTFLNSSTDKKMSIFGSGVKVKKIEAKKEMEIVKPLLVRKNDLVNLSIKNNSIIIEMKGKALNSGSEMDEIDFKLSTGKVVKGRITSEKKAEIIL
;
A
#
# COMPACT_ATOMS: atom_id res chain seq x y z
N MET A 1 39.91 -27.84 42.80
CA MET A 1 39.00 -27.96 41.64
C MET A 1 38.07 -26.74 41.44
N PHE A 2 37.74 -25.97 42.49
CA PHE A 2 36.78 -24.85 42.44
C PHE A 2 37.25 -23.54 41.78
N ARG A 3 38.56 -23.33 41.55
CA ARG A 3 39.09 -22.08 40.97
C ARG A 3 38.67 -21.80 39.52
N LYS A 4 38.27 -22.83 38.75
CA LYS A 4 37.82 -22.69 37.35
C LYS A 4 36.32 -22.44 37.19
N LEU A 5 35.53 -22.57 38.28
CA LEU A 5 34.07 -22.36 38.24
C LEU A 5 33.68 -20.88 38.37
N ILE A 6 34.50 -20.09 39.05
CA ILE A 6 34.27 -18.65 39.26
C ILE A 6 34.16 -17.86 37.93
N PRO A 7 35.07 -18.01 36.94
CA PRO A 7 34.94 -17.26 35.69
C PRO A 7 33.73 -17.71 34.84
N VAL A 8 33.34 -18.99 34.92
CA VAL A 8 32.16 -19.51 34.21
C VAL A 8 30.87 -18.96 34.83
N LEU A 9 30.79 -18.92 36.17
CA LEU A 9 29.65 -18.34 36.87
C LEU A 9 29.53 -16.84 36.58
N PHE A 10 30.67 -16.11 36.55
CA PHE A 10 30.70 -14.70 36.21
C PHE A 10 30.28 -14.43 34.76
N PHE A 11 30.68 -15.30 33.82
CA PHE A 11 30.28 -15.22 32.42
C PHE A 11 28.78 -15.48 32.22
N ILE A 12 28.20 -16.45 32.93
CA ILE A 12 26.75 -16.73 32.90
C ILE A 12 25.95 -15.56 33.49
N LEU A 13 26.42 -14.95 34.58
CA LEU A 13 25.80 -13.75 35.16
C LEU A 13 25.87 -12.54 34.24
N PHE A 14 26.97 -12.36 33.50
CA PHE A 14 27.12 -11.27 32.53
C PHE A 14 26.26 -11.47 31.26
N LEU A 15 25.98 -12.72 30.88
CA LEU A 15 25.13 -13.01 29.71
C LEU A 15 23.67 -12.58 29.93
N GLN A 16 23.17 -12.64 31.17
CA GLN A 16 21.78 -12.29 31.50
C GLN A 16 21.50 -10.78 31.46
N LEU A 17 22.53 -9.94 31.56
CA LEU A 17 22.37 -8.48 31.59
C LEU A 17 22.09 -7.87 30.21
N ASN A 18 22.37 -8.59 29.12
CA ASN A 18 22.20 -8.10 27.75
C ASN A 18 20.86 -8.52 27.09
N LEU A 19 20.00 -9.24 27.81
CA LEU A 19 18.76 -9.84 27.26
C LEU A 19 17.49 -9.07 27.63
N LEU A 20 17.60 -7.93 28.30
CA LEU A 20 16.47 -7.07 28.60
C LEU A 20 16.36 -5.95 27.56
N GLY A 21 15.95 -6.33 26.34
CA GLY A 21 15.52 -5.38 25.32
C GLY A 21 14.25 -4.69 25.81
N TYR A 22 14.34 -3.42 26.21
CA TYR A 22 13.19 -2.62 26.60
C TYR A 22 12.68 -1.88 25.36
N ASN A 23 11.53 -2.30 24.84
CA ASN A 23 10.86 -1.57 23.78
C ASN A 23 10.12 -0.37 24.40
N ARG A 24 10.51 0.84 23.99
CA ARG A 24 9.87 2.09 24.39
C ARG A 24 8.96 2.54 23.27
N ILE A 25 7.70 2.76 23.61
CA ILE A 25 6.67 3.20 22.68
C ILE A 25 6.25 4.60 23.09
N TYR A 26 6.41 5.57 22.20
CA TYR A 26 6.06 6.97 22.40
C TYR A 26 4.82 7.29 21.57
N LEU A 27 3.68 7.43 22.23
CA LEU A 27 2.43 7.79 21.58
C LEU A 27 2.48 9.22 21.05
N ILE A 28 1.95 9.43 19.85
CA ILE A 28 1.74 10.77 19.29
C ILE A 28 0.36 11.30 19.68
N SER A 29 0.16 12.62 19.66
CA SER A 29 -1.08 13.21 20.17
C SER A 29 -2.30 12.98 19.28
N GLU A 30 -2.11 13.00 17.95
CA GLU A 30 -3.20 12.89 16.98
C GLU A 30 -2.69 12.24 15.69
N ILE A 31 -3.55 11.39 15.10
CA ILE A 31 -3.39 10.90 13.73
C ILE A 31 -4.60 11.25 12.88
N GLN A 32 -4.32 11.55 11.62
CA GLN A 32 -5.30 11.70 10.57
C GLN A 32 -5.04 10.60 9.56
N THR A 33 -6.01 9.72 9.38
CA THR A 33 -5.84 8.55 8.51
C THR A 33 -7.06 8.32 7.65
N ASP A 34 -6.80 7.95 6.42
CA ASP A 34 -7.74 7.49 5.40
C ASP A 34 -7.76 5.95 5.29
N LYS A 35 -6.87 5.26 6.02
CA LYS A 35 -6.72 3.82 5.98
C LYS A 35 -7.84 3.11 6.74
N GLU A 36 -8.26 1.95 6.22
CA GLU A 36 -9.24 1.08 6.90
C GLU A 36 -8.67 0.48 8.19
N ASN A 37 -7.40 0.07 8.15
CA ASN A 37 -6.67 -0.53 9.27
C ASN A 37 -5.54 0.40 9.73
N ILE A 38 -5.44 0.60 11.05
CA ILE A 38 -4.41 1.41 11.68
C ILE A 38 -3.33 0.48 12.21
N ILE A 39 -2.08 0.77 11.90
CA ILE A 39 -0.93 0.01 12.41
C ILE A 39 -0.28 0.73 13.60
N LEU A 40 0.44 -0.02 14.43
CA LEU A 40 1.10 0.53 15.61
C LEU A 40 2.07 1.66 15.24
N SER A 41 2.84 1.54 14.16
CA SER A 41 3.75 2.59 13.72
C SER A 41 3.07 3.88 13.24
N ASP A 42 1.77 3.84 12.92
CA ASP A 42 1.03 5.05 12.54
C ASP A 42 0.75 5.92 13.78
N ILE A 43 0.59 5.32 14.96
CA ILE A 43 0.17 6.01 16.20
C ILE A 43 1.32 6.26 17.20
N CYS A 44 2.52 5.77 16.93
CA CYS A 44 3.62 5.89 17.87
C CYS A 44 5.00 5.87 17.20
N LYS A 45 5.98 6.45 17.91
CA LYS A 45 7.40 6.24 17.64
C LYS A 45 7.90 5.14 18.56
N MET A 46 8.73 4.25 18.05
CA MET A 46 9.22 3.09 18.79
C MET A 46 10.75 3.11 18.83
N GLU A 47 11.32 2.78 19.98
CA GLU A 47 12.76 2.63 20.20
C GLU A 47 13.02 1.30 20.92
N GLY A 48 13.94 0.49 20.40
CA GLY A 48 14.27 -0.83 20.96
C GLY A 48 14.75 -1.82 19.89
N ASP A 49 15.01 -3.05 20.32
CA ASP A 49 15.61 -4.08 19.47
C ASP A 49 14.59 -4.74 18.51
N ASP A 50 13.29 -4.68 18.84
CA ASP A 50 12.24 -5.44 18.15
C ASP A 50 11.25 -4.58 17.35
N ILE A 51 11.62 -3.35 17.01
CA ILE A 51 10.75 -2.37 16.37
C ILE A 51 10.09 -2.95 15.11
N ASN A 52 10.84 -3.70 14.29
CA ASN A 52 10.35 -4.25 13.02
C ASN A 52 9.23 -5.28 13.20
N LEU A 53 9.19 -6.00 14.32
CA LEU A 53 8.13 -6.95 14.63
C LEU A 53 6.89 -6.23 15.16
N LEU A 54 7.08 -5.13 15.88
CA LEU A 54 6.01 -4.36 16.50
C LEU A 54 5.35 -3.36 15.55
N SER A 55 6.11 -2.83 14.57
CA SER A 55 5.65 -1.77 13.67
C SER A 55 4.43 -2.16 12.84
N ASN A 56 4.34 -3.43 12.45
CA ASN A 56 3.31 -3.96 11.57
C ASN A 56 2.10 -4.53 12.31
N ILE A 57 2.04 -4.40 13.64
CA ILE A 57 0.89 -4.87 14.42
C ILE A 57 -0.32 -4.01 14.04
N VAL A 58 -1.37 -4.67 13.56
CA VAL A 58 -2.65 -4.05 13.25
C VAL A 58 -3.43 -3.84 14.53
N ILE A 59 -3.86 -2.61 14.78
CA ILE A 59 -4.66 -2.24 15.93
C ILE A 59 -6.11 -2.63 15.67
N SER A 60 -6.73 -3.33 16.61
CA SER A 60 -8.14 -3.71 16.51
C SER A 60 -9.04 -2.46 16.37
N PRO A 61 -10.00 -2.44 15.42
CA PRO A 61 -10.98 -1.36 15.29
C PRO A 61 -11.78 -1.04 16.55
N GLU A 62 -11.87 -2.00 17.47
CA GLU A 62 -12.56 -1.82 18.75
C GLU A 62 -11.85 -0.81 19.65
N LEU A 63 -10.52 -0.72 19.58
CA LEU A 63 -9.67 0.13 20.42
C LEU A 63 -9.70 1.62 20.06
N TYR A 64 -10.32 1.98 18.93
CA TYR A 64 -10.44 3.38 18.51
C TYR A 64 -11.86 3.72 18.08
N LYS A 65 -12.85 2.99 18.59
CA LYS A 65 -14.27 3.21 18.28
C LYS A 65 -14.77 4.57 18.75
N ASP A 66 -14.24 5.07 19.86
CA ASP A 66 -14.50 6.40 20.43
C ASP A 66 -13.56 7.48 19.86
N SER A 67 -12.79 7.16 18.82
CA SER A 67 -11.76 8.02 18.20
C SER A 67 -10.54 8.30 19.10
N ILE A 68 -10.33 7.54 20.17
CA ILE A 68 -9.17 7.69 21.06
C ILE A 68 -8.59 6.31 21.34
N VAL A 69 -7.26 6.18 21.24
CA VAL A 69 -6.54 4.99 21.71
C VAL A 69 -5.86 5.34 23.03
N ASP A 70 -6.34 4.80 24.16
CA ASP A 70 -5.72 4.99 25.48
C ASP A 70 -4.46 4.13 25.62
N ASN A 71 -3.45 4.65 26.33
CA ASN A 71 -2.28 3.90 26.75
C ASN A 71 -2.64 2.56 27.44
N LYS A 72 -3.59 2.55 28.39
CA LYS A 72 -3.93 1.33 29.16
C LYS A 72 -4.52 0.24 28.28
N GLU A 73 -5.40 0.62 27.36
CA GLU A 73 -6.04 -0.31 26.44
C GLU A 73 -5.02 -0.85 25.44
N LEU A 74 -4.17 0.03 24.90
CA LEU A 74 -3.08 -0.35 24.01
C LEU A 74 -2.09 -1.30 24.71
N LEU A 75 -1.74 -1.05 25.97
CA LEU A 75 -0.87 -1.93 26.74
C LEU A 75 -1.50 -3.32 26.92
N THR A 76 -2.79 -3.37 27.25
CA THR A 76 -3.53 -4.63 27.40
C THR A 76 -3.56 -5.39 26.08
N PHE A 77 -3.81 -4.70 24.98
CA PHE A 77 -3.79 -5.27 23.63
C PHE A 77 -2.41 -5.82 23.24
N LEU A 78 -1.35 -5.04 23.47
CA LEU A 78 0.02 -5.45 23.13
C LEU A 78 0.51 -6.62 23.98
N ASN A 79 0.14 -6.68 25.27
CA ASN A 79 0.44 -7.83 26.13
C ASN A 79 -0.33 -9.09 25.71
N SER A 80 -1.53 -8.95 25.14
CA SER A 80 -2.27 -10.11 24.60
C SER A 80 -1.70 -10.61 23.27
N SER A 81 -1.03 -9.73 22.51
CA SER A 81 -0.47 -10.04 21.20
C SER A 81 1.00 -10.46 21.26
N THR A 82 1.73 -10.07 22.31
CA THR A 82 3.16 -10.28 22.45
C THR A 82 3.56 -10.53 23.90
N ASP A 83 4.45 -11.50 24.13
CA ASP A 83 5.02 -11.80 25.46
C ASP A 83 6.17 -10.84 25.85
N LYS A 84 6.34 -9.72 25.14
CA LYS A 84 7.48 -8.82 25.33
C LYS A 84 7.14 -7.71 26.31
N LYS A 85 8.11 -7.37 27.17
CA LYS A 85 7.98 -6.22 28.07
C LYS A 85 8.15 -4.93 27.28
N MET A 86 7.17 -4.04 27.42
CA MET A 86 7.14 -2.75 26.74
C MET A 86 6.78 -1.65 27.72
N SER A 87 7.31 -0.45 27.48
CA SER A 87 6.94 0.76 28.22
C SER A 87 6.29 1.74 27.26
N ILE A 88 5.02 2.08 27.50
CA ILE A 88 4.26 3.04 26.69
C ILE A 88 4.25 4.40 27.39
N PHE A 89 4.72 5.42 26.67
CA PHE A 89 4.79 6.81 27.10
C PHE A 89 3.78 7.65 26.32
N GLY A 90 3.01 8.47 27.04
CA GLY A 90 1.91 9.27 26.51
C GLY A 90 0.56 8.84 27.09
N SER A 91 -0.45 9.72 27.02
CA SER A 91 -1.79 9.47 27.57
C SER A 91 -2.67 8.69 26.60
N GLY A 92 -2.61 9.01 25.32
CA GLY A 92 -3.41 8.38 24.28
C GLY A 92 -3.31 9.12 22.96
N VAL A 93 -3.84 8.51 21.90
CA VAL A 93 -3.76 9.01 20.53
C VAL A 93 -5.15 9.29 20.01
N LYS A 94 -5.42 10.52 19.57
CA LYS A 94 -6.69 10.84 18.90
C LYS A 94 -6.66 10.37 17.45
N VAL A 95 -7.61 9.53 17.06
CA VAL A 95 -7.73 8.99 15.71
C VAL A 95 -8.84 9.73 14.97
N LYS A 96 -8.47 10.57 14.00
CA LYS A 96 -9.44 11.18 13.07
C LYS A 96 -9.43 10.42 11.75
N LYS A 97 -10.54 9.76 11.45
CA LYS A 97 -10.78 9.24 10.10
C LYS A 97 -11.10 10.40 9.18
N ILE A 98 -10.19 10.69 8.25
CA ILE A 98 -10.54 11.52 7.11
C ILE A 98 -11.24 10.57 6.16
N GLU A 99 -12.51 10.81 5.87
CA GLU A 99 -13.17 10.11 4.78
C GLU A 99 -12.35 10.38 3.53
N ALA A 100 -11.63 9.36 3.05
CA ALA A 100 -11.05 9.41 1.73
C ALA A 100 -12.21 9.74 0.81
N LYS A 101 -12.15 10.90 0.15
CA LYS A 101 -12.97 11.10 -1.04
C LYS A 101 -12.64 9.89 -1.90
N LYS A 102 -13.59 8.96 -2.04
CA LYS A 102 -13.52 7.93 -3.07
C LYS A 102 -13.13 8.68 -4.33
N GLU A 103 -11.92 8.46 -4.80
CA GLU A 103 -11.60 8.79 -6.18
C GLU A 103 -12.64 8.01 -6.96
N MET A 104 -13.68 8.71 -7.42
CA MET A 104 -14.49 8.18 -8.49
C MET A 104 -13.47 7.95 -9.58
N GLU A 105 -13.08 6.69 -9.82
CA GLU A 105 -12.42 6.32 -11.05
C GLU A 105 -13.23 7.01 -12.13
N ILE A 106 -12.63 8.03 -12.74
CA ILE A 106 -13.21 8.69 -13.90
C ILE A 106 -13.19 7.58 -14.92
N VAL A 107 -14.30 6.83 -15.01
CA VAL A 107 -14.53 5.81 -16.01
C VAL A 107 -14.46 6.58 -17.32
N LYS A 108 -13.26 6.62 -17.91
CA LYS A 108 -13.06 7.29 -19.19
C LYS A 108 -14.05 6.62 -20.14
N PRO A 109 -14.92 7.39 -20.81
CA PRO A 109 -15.91 6.79 -21.69
C PRO A 109 -15.19 5.92 -22.71
N LEU A 110 -15.61 4.66 -22.83
CA LEU A 110 -15.09 3.76 -23.85
C LEU A 110 -15.40 4.35 -25.22
N LEU A 111 -14.37 4.80 -25.94
CA LEU A 111 -14.49 5.41 -27.26
C LEU A 111 -14.53 4.37 -28.38
N VAL A 112 -14.02 3.17 -28.10
CA VAL A 112 -14.03 2.03 -29.02
C VAL A 112 -14.39 0.77 -28.24
N ARG A 113 -15.35 0.00 -28.75
CA ARG A 113 -15.72 -1.31 -28.20
C ARG A 113 -15.11 -2.43 -29.03
N LYS A 114 -14.89 -3.58 -28.40
CA LYS A 114 -14.54 -4.82 -29.10
C LYS A 114 -15.53 -5.07 -30.24
N ASN A 115 -14.98 -5.42 -31.40
CA ASN A 115 -15.65 -5.63 -32.68
C ASN A 115 -16.13 -4.37 -33.42
N ASP A 116 -15.92 -3.17 -32.91
CA ASP A 116 -16.25 -1.94 -33.64
C ASP A 116 -15.38 -1.79 -34.90
N LEU A 117 -15.98 -1.22 -35.94
CA LEU A 117 -15.26 -0.74 -37.12
C LEU A 117 -14.68 0.64 -36.81
N VAL A 118 -13.36 0.75 -36.90
CA VAL A 118 -12.57 1.93 -36.55
C VAL A 118 -11.77 2.39 -37.77
N ASN A 119 -11.72 3.70 -37.98
CA ASN A 119 -10.86 4.31 -38.98
C ASN A 119 -9.45 4.46 -38.40
N LEU A 120 -8.51 3.77 -39.02
CA LEU A 120 -7.10 3.76 -38.66
C LEU A 120 -6.35 4.73 -39.57
N SER A 121 -5.60 5.67 -38.99
CA SER A 121 -4.70 6.55 -39.72
C SER A 121 -3.25 6.14 -39.49
N ILE A 122 -2.45 6.08 -40.55
CA ILE A 122 -0.99 6.03 -40.48
C ILE A 122 -0.48 7.39 -40.91
N LYS A 123 0.27 8.07 -40.04
CA LYS A 123 0.93 9.33 -40.38
C LYS A 123 2.41 9.07 -40.63
N ASN A 124 2.86 9.32 -41.85
CA ASN A 124 4.29 9.31 -42.19
C ASN A 124 4.65 10.64 -42.86
N ASN A 125 5.35 11.51 -42.12
CA ASN A 125 5.67 12.88 -42.51
C ASN A 125 4.42 13.68 -42.94
N SER A 126 4.25 13.87 -44.25
CA SER A 126 3.16 14.65 -44.87
C SER A 126 2.05 13.78 -45.48
N ILE A 127 2.16 12.46 -45.39
CA ILE A 127 1.19 11.52 -45.95
C ILE A 127 0.37 10.92 -44.81
N ILE A 128 -0.95 11.03 -44.90
CA ILE A 128 -1.91 10.37 -44.01
C ILE A 128 -2.61 9.30 -44.83
N ILE A 129 -2.46 8.03 -44.43
CA ILE A 129 -3.17 6.90 -45.04
C ILE A 129 -4.28 6.48 -44.09
N GLU A 130 -5.52 6.50 -44.56
CA GLU A 130 -6.67 6.04 -43.80
C GLU A 130 -7.13 4.65 -44.26
N MET A 131 -7.39 3.76 -43.31
CA MET A 131 -7.89 2.41 -43.57
C MET A 131 -8.91 2.00 -42.51
N LYS A 132 -9.73 0.99 -42.81
CA LYS A 132 -10.70 0.45 -41.85
C LYS A 132 -10.17 -0.81 -41.19
N GLY A 133 -10.27 -0.86 -39.87
CA GLY A 133 -9.94 -2.03 -39.05
C GLY A 133 -11.05 -2.36 -38.07
N LYS A 134 -11.04 -3.58 -37.57
CA LYS A 134 -11.96 -4.06 -36.52
C LYS A 134 -11.22 -4.14 -35.19
N ALA A 135 -11.73 -3.48 -34.16
CA ALA A 135 -11.13 -3.52 -32.83
C ALA A 135 -11.23 -4.93 -32.21
N LEU A 136 -10.13 -5.45 -31.68
CA LEU A 136 -10.10 -6.74 -30.97
C LEU A 136 -10.41 -6.59 -29.48
N ASN A 137 -10.14 -5.41 -28.93
CA ASN A 137 -10.32 -5.05 -27.53
C ASN A 137 -11.07 -3.71 -27.44
N SER A 138 -11.72 -3.48 -26.30
CA SER A 138 -12.30 -2.16 -25.99
C SER A 138 -11.21 -1.26 -25.41
N GLY A 139 -11.33 0.05 -25.65
CA GLY A 139 -10.41 1.03 -25.09
C GLY A 139 -11.00 2.43 -25.04
N SER A 140 -10.39 3.26 -24.22
CA SER A 140 -10.69 4.68 -24.06
C SER A 140 -9.65 5.54 -24.78
N GLU A 141 -9.80 6.86 -24.72
CA GLU A 141 -8.85 7.79 -25.34
C GLU A 141 -7.41 7.51 -24.87
N MET A 142 -6.47 7.51 -25.82
CA MET A 142 -5.04 7.22 -25.65
C MET A 142 -4.68 5.77 -25.34
N ASP A 143 -5.65 4.87 -25.19
CA ASP A 143 -5.36 3.44 -25.00
C ASP A 143 -4.81 2.82 -26.28
N GLU A 144 -3.85 1.90 -26.11
CA GLU A 144 -3.29 1.11 -27.20
C GLU A 144 -3.99 -0.24 -27.28
N ILE A 145 -4.67 -0.50 -28.39
CA ILE A 145 -5.42 -1.74 -28.62
C ILE A 145 -5.07 -2.34 -29.97
N ASP A 146 -5.37 -3.64 -30.12
CA ASP A 146 -5.15 -4.35 -31.36
C ASP A 146 -6.34 -4.21 -32.31
N PHE A 147 -6.04 -4.02 -33.59
CA PHE A 147 -7.01 -3.90 -34.67
C PHE A 147 -6.73 -4.92 -35.77
N LYS A 148 -7.77 -5.57 -36.25
CA LYS A 148 -7.71 -6.50 -37.38
C LYS A 148 -8.12 -5.79 -38.67
N LEU A 149 -7.20 -5.71 -39.63
CA LEU A 149 -7.44 -5.15 -40.97
C LEU A 149 -8.28 -6.11 -41.82
N SER A 150 -8.85 -5.59 -42.92
CA SER A 150 -9.56 -6.40 -43.93
C SER A 150 -8.68 -7.49 -44.55
N THR A 151 -7.37 -7.26 -44.61
CA THR A 151 -6.35 -8.24 -45.07
C THR A 151 -6.11 -9.37 -44.08
N GLY A 152 -6.73 -9.33 -42.89
CA GLY A 152 -6.55 -10.30 -41.82
C GLY A 152 -5.35 -10.01 -40.90
N LYS A 153 -4.47 -9.06 -41.26
CA LYS A 153 -3.35 -8.63 -40.41
C LYS A 153 -3.85 -7.94 -39.15
N VAL A 154 -3.15 -8.15 -38.04
CA VAL A 154 -3.38 -7.45 -36.77
C VAL A 154 -2.33 -6.36 -36.61
N VAL A 155 -2.76 -5.16 -36.24
CA VAL A 155 -1.92 -3.98 -36.03
C VAL A 155 -2.26 -3.34 -34.69
N LYS A 156 -1.26 -2.77 -34.02
CA LYS A 156 -1.46 -2.02 -32.79
C LYS A 156 -1.74 -0.55 -33.12
N GLY A 157 -2.72 0.04 -32.46
CA GLY A 157 -3.03 1.45 -32.65
C GLY A 157 -3.49 2.12 -31.36
N ARG A 158 -3.29 3.44 -31.30
CA ARG A 158 -3.72 4.30 -30.21
C ARG A 158 -5.06 4.96 -30.55
N ILE A 159 -6.03 4.87 -29.66
CA ILE A 159 -7.34 5.53 -29.86
C ILE A 159 -7.17 7.03 -29.72
N THR A 160 -7.57 7.78 -30.75
CA THR A 160 -7.47 9.25 -30.78
C THR A 160 -8.81 9.94 -30.62
N SER A 161 -9.91 9.27 -31.00
CA SER A 161 -11.28 9.75 -30.79
C SER A 161 -12.28 8.62 -31.04
N GLU A 162 -13.58 8.89 -30.90
CA GLU A 162 -14.64 7.91 -31.15
C GLU A 162 -14.49 7.26 -32.54
N LYS A 163 -14.32 5.93 -32.54
CA LYS A 163 -14.10 5.12 -33.76
C LYS A 163 -12.94 5.60 -34.65
N LYS A 164 -11.94 6.29 -34.10
CA LYS A 164 -10.68 6.62 -34.79
C LYS A 164 -9.47 6.22 -33.95
N ALA A 165 -8.46 5.68 -34.61
CA ALA A 165 -7.19 5.36 -33.98
C ALA A 165 -6.02 5.61 -34.93
N GLU A 166 -4.84 5.86 -34.38
CA GLU A 166 -3.60 6.02 -35.12
C GLU A 166 -2.75 4.77 -34.96
N ILE A 167 -2.27 4.19 -36.06
CA ILE A 167 -1.42 3.01 -36.01
C ILE A 167 -0.04 3.41 -35.48
N ILE A 168 0.46 2.65 -34.53
CA ILE A 168 1.82 2.79 -34.01
C ILE A 168 2.71 1.89 -34.87
N LEU A 169 3.64 2.51 -35.62
CA LEU A 169 4.65 1.82 -36.41
C LEU A 169 5.82 1.35 -35.54
#